data_AF-A0A941IRR7-F1
#
_entry.id   AF-A0A941IRR7-F1
#
_cell.length_a   1.000
_cell.length_b   1.000
_cell.length_c   1.000
_cell.angle_alpha   90.00
_cell.angle_beta   90.00
_cell.angle_gamma   90.00
#
_symmetry.space_group_name_H-M   'P 1'
#
loop_
_entity.id
_entity.type
_entity.pdbx_description
1 polymer ?
#
loop_
_entity_poly.entity_id
_entity_poly.type
_entity_poly.pdbx_seq_one_letter_code
_entity_poly.pdbx_strand_id
1 'polypeptide(L)'
;MTPEETAYASWDGLDEPWRVAIEAAWQSYREGGIAVGAVLTDGAGTVIGHGRNERFAGQVRGLLAHAEMGALAALPAEKERARDSVLYTTLSPCPMCFGAIVVARLSAVRIGAMDPTWQGIERLPELADEVRRRWPRIHGPLAGPVGRWLAIAPVLNTKGSLFEAVERTAPADAALARTVHERYQERAELPESAVRALADAWDLL
;
A
#
# COMPACT_ATOMS: atom_id res chain seq x y z
N MET A 1 -6.66 -25.45 11.11
CA MET A 1 -6.43 -24.93 9.76
C MET A 1 -4.93 -24.88 9.53
N THR A 2 -4.45 -25.24 8.35
CA THR A 2 -3.06 -25.05 7.94
C THR A 2 -2.74 -23.55 7.79
N PRO A 3 -1.46 -23.15 7.76
CA PRO A 3 -1.07 -21.78 7.43
C PRO A 3 -1.69 -21.31 6.10
N GLU A 4 -1.64 -22.17 5.08
CA GLU A 4 -2.24 -21.91 3.77
C GLU A 4 -3.76 -21.66 3.86
N GLU A 5 -4.52 -22.56 4.50
CA GLU A 5 -5.97 -22.39 4.69
C GLU A 5 -6.30 -21.08 5.42
N THR A 6 -5.48 -20.69 6.39
CA THR A 6 -5.66 -19.44 7.15
C THR A 6 -5.36 -18.21 6.30
N ALA A 7 -4.35 -18.28 5.44
CA ALA A 7 -4.01 -17.23 4.49
C ALA A 7 -5.15 -16.97 3.50
N TYR A 8 -5.68 -18.03 2.87
CA TYR A 8 -6.80 -17.91 1.95
C TYR A 8 -8.06 -17.40 2.64
N ALA A 9 -8.39 -17.93 3.84
CA ALA A 9 -9.54 -17.44 4.59
C ALA A 9 -9.42 -15.95 4.97
N SER A 10 -8.21 -15.50 5.33
CA SER A 10 -7.96 -14.09 5.64
C SER A 10 -8.02 -13.20 4.39
N TRP A 11 -7.56 -13.71 3.25
CA TRP A 11 -7.66 -13.03 1.96
C TRP A 11 -9.11 -12.89 1.48
N ASP A 12 -9.90 -13.96 1.58
CA ASP A 12 -11.30 -13.99 1.14
C ASP A 12 -12.20 -13.09 2.02
N GLY A 13 -11.79 -12.82 3.26
CA GLY A 13 -12.43 -11.85 4.15
C GLY A 13 -12.16 -10.39 3.80
N LEU A 14 -11.28 -10.09 2.83
CA LEU A 14 -10.99 -8.73 2.40
C LEU A 14 -11.99 -8.23 1.36
N ASP A 15 -12.44 -6.99 1.55
CA ASP A 15 -13.19 -6.26 0.52
C ASP A 15 -12.40 -6.23 -0.81
N GLU A 16 -13.12 -6.20 -1.93
CA GLU A 16 -12.52 -6.19 -3.28
C GLU A 16 -11.41 -5.13 -3.47
N PRO A 17 -11.58 -3.85 -3.05
CA PRO A 17 -10.52 -2.84 -3.22
C PRO A 17 -9.21 -3.21 -2.53
N TRP A 18 -9.26 -3.92 -1.39
CA TRP A 18 -8.06 -4.40 -0.71
C TRP A 18 -7.36 -5.48 -1.52
N ARG A 19 -8.10 -6.48 -2.01
CA ARG A 19 -7.52 -7.55 -2.82
C ARG A 19 -6.86 -6.99 -4.07
N VAL A 20 -7.50 -6.04 -4.76
CA VAL A 20 -6.92 -5.36 -5.93
C VAL A 20 -5.66 -4.55 -5.57
N ALA A 21 -5.67 -3.80 -4.47
CA ALA A 21 -4.50 -3.02 -4.05
C ALA A 21 -3.30 -3.91 -3.69
N ILE A 22 -3.54 -5.02 -2.99
CA ILE A 22 -2.48 -5.95 -2.58
C ILE A 22 -1.93 -6.72 -3.78
N GLU A 23 -2.78 -7.10 -4.74
CA GLU A 23 -2.34 -7.70 -6.00
C GLU A 23 -1.47 -6.74 -6.81
N ALA A 24 -1.87 -5.46 -6.90
CA ALA A 24 -1.06 -4.42 -7.56
C ALA A 24 0.30 -4.22 -6.86
N ALA A 25 0.34 -4.24 -5.53
CA ALA A 25 1.56 -4.17 -4.75
C ALA A 25 2.50 -5.36 -5.05
N TRP A 26 1.94 -6.57 -5.09
CA TRP A 26 2.70 -7.77 -5.40
C TRP A 26 3.24 -7.76 -6.84
N GLN A 27 2.44 -7.29 -7.80
CA GLN A 27 2.91 -7.12 -9.18
C GLN A 27 4.09 -6.14 -9.26
N SER A 28 4.07 -5.04 -8.50
CA SER A 28 5.24 -4.12 -8.44
C SER A 28 6.49 -4.84 -7.97
N TYR A 29 6.38 -5.63 -6.89
CA TYR A 29 7.52 -6.42 -6.39
C TYR A 29 8.08 -7.38 -7.44
N ARG A 30 7.20 -8.13 -8.12
CA ARG A 30 7.59 -9.07 -9.18
C ARG A 30 8.30 -8.40 -10.35
N GLU A 31 8.00 -7.13 -10.60
CA GLU A 31 8.65 -6.32 -11.65
C GLU A 31 9.94 -5.63 -11.18
N GLY A 32 10.33 -5.80 -9.91
CA GLY A 32 11.50 -5.18 -9.31
C GLY A 32 11.25 -3.80 -8.69
N GLY A 33 9.99 -3.38 -8.57
CA GLY A 33 9.56 -2.18 -7.87
C GLY A 33 9.40 -2.38 -6.35
N ILE A 34 8.97 -1.32 -5.67
CA ILE A 34 8.61 -1.39 -4.23
C ILE A 34 7.19 -1.95 -4.13
N ALA A 35 6.93 -2.92 -3.25
CA ALA A 35 5.64 -3.58 -3.11
C ALA A 35 4.54 -2.67 -2.49
N VAL A 36 4.13 -1.64 -3.23
CA VAL A 36 3.06 -0.71 -2.86
C VAL A 36 2.04 -0.65 -3.99
N GLY A 37 0.77 -0.76 -3.62
CA GLY A 37 -0.38 -0.73 -4.51
C GLY A 37 -1.47 0.15 -3.93
N ALA A 38 -2.29 0.73 -4.81
CA ALA A 38 -3.38 1.61 -4.42
C ALA A 38 -4.58 1.45 -5.37
N VAL A 39 -5.77 1.72 -4.82
CA VAL A 39 -7.04 1.63 -5.52
C VAL A 39 -7.89 2.84 -5.17
N LEU A 40 -8.47 3.47 -6.18
CA LEU A 40 -9.45 4.53 -6.04
C LEU A 40 -10.84 3.94 -6.24
N THR A 41 -11.75 4.23 -5.31
CA THR A 41 -13.16 3.87 -5.41
C THR A 41 -14.03 5.12 -5.48
N ASP A 42 -15.22 5.01 -6.06
CA ASP A 42 -16.27 6.02 -5.92
C ASP A 42 -16.95 5.94 -4.53
N GLY A 43 -17.92 6.82 -4.28
CA GLY A 43 -18.66 6.85 -3.01
C GLY A 43 -19.54 5.61 -2.76
N ALA A 44 -19.80 4.78 -3.78
CA ALA A 44 -20.53 3.52 -3.66
C ALA A 44 -19.60 2.32 -3.40
N GLY A 45 -18.28 2.54 -3.43
CA GLY A 45 -17.27 1.50 -3.25
C GLY A 45 -16.84 0.81 -4.54
N THR A 46 -17.31 1.27 -5.71
CA THR A 46 -16.90 0.72 -7.01
C THR A 46 -15.47 1.13 -7.30
N VAL A 47 -14.62 0.17 -7.70
CA VAL A 47 -13.26 0.49 -8.16
C VAL A 47 -13.32 1.26 -9.46
N ILE A 48 -12.77 2.48 -9.46
CA ILE A 48 -12.70 3.36 -10.64
C ILE A 48 -11.26 3.53 -11.16
N GLY A 49 -10.26 3.21 -10.35
CA GLY A 49 -8.86 3.25 -10.75
C GLY A 49 -7.96 2.46 -9.82
N HIS A 50 -6.80 2.08 -10.30
CA HIS A 50 -5.79 1.38 -9.52
C HIS A 50 -4.39 1.76 -10.01
N GLY A 51 -3.40 1.57 -9.14
CA GLY A 51 -2.01 1.86 -9.44
C GLY A 51 -1.08 0.98 -8.61
N ARG A 52 0.14 0.82 -9.10
CA ARG A 52 1.25 0.20 -8.38
C ARG A 52 2.45 1.12 -8.42
N ASN A 53 3.39 0.93 -7.50
CA ASN A 53 4.64 1.68 -7.55
C ASN A 53 5.42 1.31 -8.83
N GLU A 54 5.69 2.29 -9.66
CA GLU A 54 6.47 2.15 -10.90
C GLU A 54 7.73 3.04 -10.88
N ARG A 55 8.21 3.38 -9.67
CA ARG A 55 9.31 4.34 -9.51
C ARG A 55 10.62 3.85 -10.15
N PHE A 56 10.91 2.56 -9.96
CA PHE A 56 12.17 1.93 -10.39
C PHE A 56 11.96 0.87 -11.48
N ALA A 57 10.70 0.48 -11.71
CA ALA A 57 10.29 -0.58 -12.63
C ALA A 57 8.93 -0.22 -13.25
N GLY A 58 8.52 -0.89 -14.32
CA GLY A 58 7.24 -0.63 -14.99
C GLY A 58 7.35 0.25 -16.25
N GLN A 59 6.19 0.69 -16.76
CA GLN A 59 6.03 1.37 -18.04
C GLN A 59 6.22 2.88 -17.93
N VAL A 60 5.79 3.49 -16.82
CA VAL A 60 5.77 4.95 -16.66
C VAL A 60 7.08 5.53 -16.09
N ARG A 61 7.94 4.69 -15.47
CA ARG A 61 9.26 4.99 -14.87
C ARG A 61 9.47 6.44 -14.43
N GLY A 62 9.43 6.71 -13.12
CA GLY A 62 9.81 8.02 -12.60
C GLY A 62 9.68 8.17 -11.09
N LEU A 63 10.41 9.12 -10.50
CA LEU A 63 10.40 9.34 -9.05
C LEU A 63 9.02 9.67 -8.47
N LEU A 64 8.07 10.11 -9.31
CA LEU A 64 6.69 10.43 -8.93
C LEU A 64 5.70 9.27 -9.21
N ALA A 65 6.14 8.18 -9.83
CA ALA A 65 5.30 7.05 -10.22
C ALA A 65 4.97 6.14 -9.01
N HIS A 66 4.31 6.72 -8.02
CA HIS A 66 3.80 6.05 -6.84
C HIS A 66 2.43 5.44 -7.13
N ALA A 67 2.06 4.40 -6.39
CA ALA A 67 0.81 3.68 -6.60
C ALA A 67 -0.41 4.61 -6.47
N GLU A 68 -0.38 5.49 -5.48
CA GLU A 68 -1.43 6.47 -5.19
C GLU A 68 -1.62 7.42 -6.37
N MET A 69 -0.53 7.87 -7.01
CA MET A 69 -0.61 8.75 -8.18
C MET A 69 -1.26 8.02 -9.38
N GLY A 70 -0.91 6.74 -9.59
CA GLY A 70 -1.54 5.91 -10.62
C GLY A 70 -3.05 5.74 -10.37
N ALA A 71 -3.46 5.43 -9.14
CA ALA A 71 -4.87 5.31 -8.79
C ALA A 71 -5.64 6.64 -8.95
N LEU A 72 -5.03 7.76 -8.57
CA LEU A 72 -5.63 9.09 -8.68
C LEU A 72 -5.75 9.60 -10.12
N ALA A 73 -5.02 9.01 -11.09
CA ALA A 73 -5.18 9.34 -12.49
C ALA A 73 -6.58 9.02 -13.05
N ALA A 74 -7.34 8.17 -12.36
CA ALA A 74 -8.72 7.83 -12.70
C ALA A 74 -9.77 8.72 -12.01
N LEU A 75 -9.36 9.78 -11.31
CA LEU A 75 -10.30 10.72 -10.70
C LEU A 75 -11.25 11.30 -11.75
N PRO A 76 -12.56 11.38 -11.44
CA PRO A 76 -13.52 12.02 -12.33
C PRO A 76 -13.20 13.51 -12.47
N ALA A 77 -13.51 14.07 -13.63
CA ALA A 77 -13.34 15.51 -13.88
C ALA A 77 -14.31 16.35 -13.05
N GLU A 78 -15.46 15.79 -12.66
CA GLU A 78 -16.44 16.48 -11.82
C GLU A 78 -16.00 16.52 -10.35
N LYS A 79 -15.84 17.75 -9.85
CA LYS A 79 -15.36 18.04 -8.50
C LYS A 79 -16.19 17.38 -7.40
N GLU A 80 -17.50 17.30 -7.57
CA GLU A 80 -18.42 16.70 -6.60
C GLU A 80 -18.16 15.20 -6.49
N ARG A 81 -18.01 14.50 -7.63
CA ARG A 81 -17.76 13.04 -7.65
C ARG A 81 -16.39 12.69 -7.09
N ALA A 82 -15.38 13.51 -7.38
CA ALA A 82 -14.03 13.32 -6.84
C ALA A 82 -13.98 13.41 -5.30
N ARG A 83 -14.89 14.20 -4.70
CA ARG A 83 -14.95 14.34 -3.23
C ARG A 83 -15.55 13.14 -2.54
N ASP A 84 -16.35 12.34 -3.21
CA ASP A 84 -16.94 11.13 -2.62
C ASP A 84 -15.97 9.94 -2.71
N SER A 85 -14.91 10.06 -3.50
CA SER A 85 -13.93 8.99 -3.71
C SER A 85 -13.16 8.62 -2.44
N VAL A 86 -12.82 7.33 -2.32
CA VAL A 86 -12.01 6.76 -1.24
C VAL A 86 -10.78 6.08 -1.85
N LEU A 87 -9.60 6.42 -1.34
CA LEU A 87 -8.35 5.78 -1.72
C LEU A 87 -8.02 4.65 -0.74
N TYR A 88 -7.70 3.47 -1.26
CA TYR A 88 -7.08 2.36 -0.54
C TYR A 88 -5.61 2.33 -0.93
N THR A 89 -4.70 2.21 0.03
CA THR A 89 -3.26 2.09 -0.22
C THR A 89 -2.66 1.06 0.72
N THR A 90 -1.78 0.20 0.20
CA THR A 90 -1.17 -0.86 1.01
C THR A 90 -0.18 -0.31 2.04
N LEU A 91 0.42 0.86 1.78
CA LEU A 91 1.33 1.56 2.68
C LEU A 91 0.90 3.04 2.80
N SER A 92 1.02 3.64 3.99
CA SER A 92 0.57 5.02 4.22
C SER A 92 1.23 6.00 3.24
N PRO A 93 0.50 6.98 2.69
CA PRO A 93 1.04 7.86 1.67
C PRO A 93 2.24 8.71 2.14
N CYS A 94 3.17 8.98 1.24
CA CYS A 94 4.25 9.95 1.49
C CYS A 94 3.74 11.41 1.37
N PRO A 95 4.56 12.44 1.70
CA PRO A 95 4.15 13.84 1.64
C PRO A 95 3.60 14.27 0.28
N MET A 96 4.19 13.77 -0.82
CA MET A 96 3.71 14.05 -2.17
C MET A 96 2.30 13.52 -2.40
N CYS A 97 2.06 12.25 -2.04
CA CYS A 97 0.78 11.58 -2.27
C CYS A 97 -0.31 12.18 -1.38
N PHE A 98 -0.02 12.49 -0.10
CA PHE A 98 -0.92 13.25 0.75
C PHE A 98 -1.25 14.64 0.17
N GLY A 99 -0.26 15.34 -0.39
CA GLY A 99 -0.49 16.59 -1.10
C GLY A 99 -1.48 16.44 -2.25
N ALA A 100 -1.32 15.41 -3.09
CA ALA A 100 -2.24 15.10 -4.18
C ALA A 100 -3.65 14.78 -3.68
N ILE A 101 -3.78 13.97 -2.62
CA ILE A 101 -5.05 13.61 -1.99
C ILE A 101 -5.78 14.86 -1.46
N VAL A 102 -5.06 15.77 -0.79
CA VAL A 102 -5.60 17.03 -0.27
C VAL A 102 -6.06 17.94 -1.41
N VAL A 103 -5.29 18.03 -2.50
CA VAL A 103 -5.66 18.81 -3.69
C VAL A 103 -6.90 18.22 -4.37
N ALA A 104 -6.96 16.90 -4.49
CA ALA A 104 -8.10 16.15 -5.06
C ALA A 104 -9.35 16.18 -4.17
N ARG A 105 -9.18 16.45 -2.86
CA ARG A 105 -10.24 16.51 -1.85
C ARG A 105 -10.97 15.18 -1.64
N LEU A 106 -10.25 14.06 -1.63
CA LEU A 106 -10.86 12.75 -1.37
C LEU A 106 -11.57 12.73 -0.01
N SER A 107 -12.65 11.96 0.11
CA SER A 107 -13.39 11.85 1.36
C SER A 107 -12.62 11.10 2.44
N ALA A 108 -11.87 10.07 2.04
CA ALA A 108 -11.18 9.17 2.94
C ALA A 108 -9.99 8.46 2.29
N VAL A 109 -9.06 8.04 3.14
CA VAL A 109 -7.94 7.17 2.81
C VAL A 109 -7.95 5.99 3.77
N ARG A 110 -7.85 4.78 3.22
CA ARG A 110 -7.76 3.51 3.94
C ARG A 110 -6.34 2.96 3.77
N ILE A 111 -5.65 2.73 4.88
CA ILE A 111 -4.23 2.40 4.92
C ILE A 111 -4.04 0.94 5.34
N GLY A 112 -3.20 0.22 4.60
CA GLY A 112 -2.84 -1.16 4.88
C GLY A 112 -1.85 -1.26 6.03
N ALA A 113 -0.70 -0.61 5.89
CA ALA A 113 0.33 -0.47 6.92
C ALA A 113 0.86 0.97 6.98
N MET A 114 1.42 1.36 8.13
CA MET A 114 2.04 2.69 8.29
C MET A 114 3.48 2.68 7.78
N ASP A 115 3.87 3.75 7.08
CA ASP A 115 5.25 4.01 6.65
C ASP A 115 6.00 4.75 7.78
N PRO A 116 6.97 4.11 8.46
CA PRO A 116 7.73 4.76 9.53
C PRO A 116 8.67 5.85 9.02
N THR A 117 8.97 5.93 7.71
CA THR A 117 9.80 7.00 7.12
C THR A 117 9.15 8.37 7.31
N TRP A 118 7.83 8.42 7.15
CA TRP A 118 7.04 9.66 7.16
C TRP A 118 6.18 9.78 8.42
N GLN A 119 6.57 9.11 9.50
CA GLN A 119 5.83 9.16 10.75
C GLN A 119 5.61 10.62 11.19
N GLY A 120 4.35 10.95 11.50
CA GLY A 120 3.93 12.31 11.86
C GLY A 120 3.42 13.15 10.69
N ILE A 121 3.46 12.65 9.45
CA ILE A 121 2.89 13.36 8.29
C ILE A 121 1.39 13.65 8.43
N GLU A 122 0.69 12.86 9.26
CA GLU A 122 -0.73 13.08 9.58
C GLU A 122 -1.02 14.41 10.29
N ARG A 123 0.04 15.10 10.75
CA ARG A 123 -0.03 16.43 11.38
C ARG A 123 0.01 17.60 10.38
N LEU A 124 0.09 17.34 9.07
CA LEU A 124 -0.02 18.39 8.05
C LEU A 124 -1.24 19.34 8.24
N PRO A 125 -2.42 18.91 8.72
CA PRO A 125 -3.55 19.80 9.06
C PRO A 125 -3.27 20.85 10.14
N GLU A 126 -2.25 20.67 10.96
CA GLU A 126 -1.83 21.64 11.97
C GLU A 126 -1.12 22.85 11.32
N LEU A 127 -0.58 22.68 10.11
CA LEU A 127 0.26 23.68 9.44
C LEU A 127 -0.54 24.75 8.69
N ALA A 128 -1.74 24.44 8.20
CA ALA A 128 -2.56 25.37 7.43
C ALA A 128 -4.06 25.02 7.42
N ASP A 129 -4.91 26.05 7.54
CA ASP A 129 -6.38 25.89 7.51
C ASP A 129 -6.89 25.26 6.21
N GLU A 130 -6.29 25.62 5.06
CA GLU A 130 -6.70 25.07 3.77
C GLU A 130 -6.41 23.57 3.65
N VAL A 131 -5.33 23.09 4.27
CA VAL A 131 -5.02 21.66 4.37
C VAL A 131 -6.01 21.00 5.31
N ARG A 132 -6.23 21.58 6.50
CA ARG A 132 -7.19 21.07 7.50
C ARG A 132 -8.59 20.88 6.93
N ARG A 133 -9.09 21.84 6.14
CA ARG A 133 -10.43 21.79 5.52
C ARG A 133 -10.58 20.72 4.43
N ARG A 134 -9.47 20.23 3.88
CA ARG A 134 -9.42 19.25 2.79
C ARG A 134 -8.84 17.91 3.23
N TRP A 135 -8.48 17.78 4.50
CA TRP A 135 -7.85 16.58 5.01
C TRP A 135 -8.84 15.41 4.96
N PRO A 136 -8.45 14.27 4.36
CA PRO A 136 -9.33 13.12 4.27
C PRO A 136 -9.52 12.48 5.64
N ARG A 137 -10.61 11.72 5.82
CA ARG A 137 -10.70 10.79 6.96
C ARG A 137 -9.68 9.67 6.75
N ILE A 138 -8.87 9.38 7.77
CA ILE A 138 -7.90 8.29 7.73
C ILE A 138 -8.44 7.07 8.47
N HIS A 139 -8.34 5.90 7.84
CA HIS A 139 -8.73 4.60 8.40
C HIS A 139 -7.57 3.59 8.28
N GLY A 140 -7.47 2.69 9.25
CA GLY A 140 -6.41 1.68 9.31
C GLY A 140 -5.39 1.97 10.43
N PRO A 141 -4.24 1.27 10.45
CA PRO A 141 -3.83 0.23 9.50
C PRO A 141 -4.70 -1.03 9.58
N LEU A 142 -4.59 -1.93 8.59
CA LEU A 142 -5.16 -3.27 8.69
C LEU A 142 -4.48 -4.03 9.83
N ALA A 143 -5.25 -4.88 10.52
CA ALA A 143 -4.76 -5.68 11.65
C ALA A 143 -4.38 -7.11 11.22
N GLY A 144 -3.74 -7.84 12.13
CA GLY A 144 -3.44 -9.26 11.96
C GLY A 144 -2.38 -9.55 10.90
N PRO A 145 -2.28 -10.81 10.46
CA PRO A 145 -1.24 -11.26 9.53
C PRO A 145 -1.23 -10.51 8.19
N VAL A 146 -2.41 -10.14 7.66
CA VAL A 146 -2.50 -9.33 6.43
C VAL A 146 -1.88 -7.95 6.66
N GLY A 147 -2.23 -7.26 7.75
CA GLY A 147 -1.63 -5.97 8.09
C GLY A 147 -0.11 -6.05 8.25
N ARG A 148 0.37 -7.12 8.90
CA ARG A 148 1.80 -7.39 9.06
C ARG A 148 2.50 -7.65 7.74
N TRP A 149 1.88 -8.43 6.84
CA TRP A 149 2.38 -8.62 5.48
C TRP A 149 2.54 -7.29 4.74
N LEU A 150 1.56 -6.39 4.83
CA LEU A 150 1.64 -5.07 4.18
C LEU A 150 2.71 -4.16 4.81
N ALA A 151 3.09 -4.38 6.06
CA ALA A 151 4.20 -3.67 6.69
C ALA A 151 5.58 -4.15 6.19
N ILE A 152 5.73 -5.45 5.89
CA ILE A 152 7.01 -6.02 5.46
C ILE A 152 7.20 -6.07 3.94
N ALA A 153 6.13 -6.22 3.16
CA ALA A 153 6.22 -6.38 1.71
C ALA A 153 6.99 -5.23 1.00
N PRO A 154 6.78 -3.94 1.37
CA PRO A 154 7.52 -2.83 0.76
C PRO A 154 9.03 -2.85 1.00
N VAL A 155 9.48 -3.58 2.02
CA VAL A 155 10.89 -3.63 2.44
C VAL A 155 11.61 -4.92 2.08
N LEU A 156 10.96 -5.84 1.36
CA LEU A 156 11.57 -7.09 0.92
C LEU A 156 12.81 -6.87 0.03
N ASN A 157 12.74 -5.95 -0.93
CA ASN A 157 13.81 -5.71 -1.91
C ASN A 157 14.43 -4.30 -1.82
N THR A 158 14.19 -3.56 -0.73
CA THR A 158 14.71 -2.20 -0.55
C THR A 158 15.78 -2.14 0.53
N LYS A 159 16.76 -1.25 0.35
CA LYS A 159 17.86 -0.99 1.29
C LYS A 159 17.99 0.50 1.64
N GLY A 160 16.93 1.27 1.39
CA GLY A 160 16.93 2.72 1.55
C GLY A 160 16.29 3.18 2.86
N SER A 161 15.92 4.47 2.91
CA SER A 161 15.35 5.12 4.10
C SER A 161 14.14 4.40 4.70
N LEU A 162 13.32 3.76 3.86
CA LEU A 162 12.18 2.96 4.32
C LEU A 162 12.63 1.76 5.14
N PHE A 163 13.58 0.98 4.62
CA PHE A 163 14.14 -0.17 5.34
C PHE A 163 14.79 0.27 6.66
N GLU A 164 15.61 1.33 6.62
CA GLU A 164 16.27 1.88 7.83
C GLU A 164 15.25 2.37 8.87
N ALA A 165 14.13 2.94 8.43
CA ALA A 165 13.06 3.36 9.33
C ALA A 165 12.34 2.17 9.97
N VAL A 166 12.05 1.11 9.21
CA VAL A 166 11.49 -0.14 9.74
C VAL A 166 12.47 -0.80 10.70
N GLU A 167 13.77 -0.89 10.37
CA GLU A 167 14.79 -1.50 11.25
C GLU A 167 14.89 -0.78 12.60
N ARG A 168 14.74 0.55 12.61
CA ARG A 168 14.74 1.36 13.84
C ARG A 168 13.46 1.23 14.66
N THR A 169 12.30 1.16 14.01
CA THR A 169 10.98 1.27 14.68
C THR A 169 10.30 -0.07 14.92
N ALA A 170 10.62 -1.07 14.10
CA ALA A 170 10.07 -2.43 14.12
C ALA A 170 11.15 -3.45 13.67
N PRO A 171 12.23 -3.65 14.45
CA PRO A 171 13.35 -4.52 14.06
C PRO A 171 12.94 -5.98 13.81
N ALA A 172 11.90 -6.48 14.49
CA ALA A 172 11.35 -7.81 14.26
C ALA A 172 10.73 -7.94 12.84
N ASP A 173 10.07 -6.90 12.36
CA ASP A 173 9.48 -6.88 11.02
C ASP A 173 10.57 -6.69 9.94
N ALA A 174 11.63 -5.93 10.23
CA ALA A 174 12.80 -5.85 9.35
C ALA A 174 13.51 -7.22 9.21
N ALA A 175 13.69 -7.94 10.31
CA ALA A 175 14.27 -9.30 10.29
C ALA A 175 13.38 -10.27 9.51
N LEU A 176 12.07 -10.22 9.76
CA LEU A 176 11.08 -11.01 9.03
C LEU A 176 11.11 -10.72 7.51
N ALA A 177 11.18 -9.44 7.12
CA ALA A 177 11.28 -9.06 5.71
C ALA A 177 12.53 -9.65 5.04
N ARG A 178 13.67 -9.65 5.73
CA ARG A 178 14.91 -10.29 5.23
C ARG A 178 14.71 -11.80 5.04
N THR A 179 14.14 -12.49 6.02
CA THR A 179 13.86 -13.93 5.94
C THR A 179 12.93 -14.27 4.77
N VAL A 180 11.86 -13.50 4.57
CA VAL A 180 10.94 -13.69 3.44
C VAL A 180 11.64 -13.40 2.11
N HIS A 181 12.45 -12.34 2.05
CA HIS A 181 13.21 -12.02 0.84
C HIS A 181 14.20 -13.14 0.46
N GLU A 182 14.95 -13.67 1.43
CA GLU A 182 15.85 -14.82 1.25
C GLU A 182 15.09 -16.03 0.71
N ARG A 183 13.94 -16.37 1.31
CA ARG A 183 13.05 -17.45 0.84
C ARG A 183 12.63 -17.26 -0.62
N TYR A 184 12.41 -16.02 -1.06
CA TYR A 184 12.06 -15.72 -2.45
C TYR A 184 13.26 -15.70 -3.41
N GLN A 185 14.47 -15.36 -2.95
CA GLN A 185 15.69 -15.40 -3.79
C GLN A 185 16.10 -16.83 -4.14
N GLU A 186 15.76 -17.81 -3.29
CA GLU A 186 16.06 -19.23 -3.51
C GLU A 186 15.10 -19.91 -4.52
N ARG A 187 14.04 -19.21 -4.94
CA ARG A 187 13.04 -19.76 -5.85
C ARG A 187 13.41 -19.56 -7.32
N ALA A 188 13.05 -20.55 -8.13
CA ALA A 188 13.07 -20.42 -9.59
C ALA A 188 12.05 -19.39 -10.07
N GLU A 189 10.86 -19.34 -9.43
CA GLU A 189 9.77 -18.42 -9.78
C GLU A 189 9.11 -17.84 -8.53
N LEU A 190 8.78 -16.54 -8.58
CA LEU A 190 7.99 -15.87 -7.56
C LEU A 190 6.52 -16.31 -7.62
N PRO A 191 5.80 -16.34 -6.47
CA PRO A 191 4.36 -16.58 -6.45
C PRO A 191 3.58 -15.76 -7.50
N GLU A 192 2.69 -16.41 -8.24
CA GLU A 192 1.95 -15.77 -9.34
C GLU A 192 0.95 -14.70 -8.88
N SER A 193 0.48 -14.77 -7.64
CA SER A 193 -0.52 -13.86 -7.06
C SER A 193 -0.17 -13.44 -5.64
N ALA A 194 -0.77 -12.35 -5.17
CA ALA A 194 -0.54 -11.84 -3.83
C ALA A 194 -1.01 -12.82 -2.74
N VAL A 195 -2.14 -13.50 -2.93
CA VAL A 195 -2.63 -14.49 -1.95
C VAL A 195 -1.67 -15.66 -1.80
N ARG A 196 -1.03 -16.09 -2.88
CA ARG A 196 0.00 -17.15 -2.82
C ARG A 196 1.27 -16.65 -2.15
N ALA A 197 1.67 -15.41 -2.40
CA ALA A 197 2.82 -14.80 -1.71
C ALA A 197 2.56 -14.73 -0.19
N LEU A 198 1.36 -14.28 0.19
CA LEU A 198 0.91 -14.22 1.57
C LEU A 198 0.86 -15.61 2.22
N ALA A 199 0.31 -16.62 1.53
CA ALA A 199 0.28 -18.00 2.00
C ALA A 199 1.69 -18.58 2.19
N ASP A 200 2.63 -18.24 1.30
CA ASP A 200 4.01 -18.71 1.37
C ASP A 200 4.79 -18.14 2.55
N ALA A 201 4.40 -16.99 3.08
CA ALA A 201 5.01 -16.35 4.24
C ALA A 201 4.20 -16.54 5.53
N TRP A 202 3.04 -17.23 5.47
CA TRP A 202 2.05 -17.23 6.54
C TRP A 202 2.55 -17.87 7.84
N ASP A 203 3.43 -18.86 7.76
CA ASP A 203 4.06 -19.49 8.93
C ASP A 203 4.91 -18.52 9.76
N LEU A 204 5.29 -17.38 9.18
CA LEU A 204 6.14 -16.37 9.80
C LEU A 204 5.37 -15.13 10.32
N LEU A 205 4.09 -14.97 9.94
CA LEU A 205 3.28 -13.77 10.21
C LEU A 205 2.52 -13.86 11.54
#